data_AF-A0A2X1RS76-F1
#
_entry.id   AF-A0A2X1RS76-F1
#
_cell.length_a   1.000
_cell.length_b   1.000
_cell.length_c   1.000
_cell.angle_alpha   90.00
_cell.angle_beta   90.00
_cell.angle_gamma   90.00
#
_symmetry.space_group_name_H-M   'P 1'
#
loop_
_entity.id
_entity.type
_entity.pdbx_description
1 polymer ?
#
loop_
_entity_poly.entity_id
_entity_poly.type
_entity_poly.pdbx_seq_one_letter_code
_entity_poly.pdbx_strand_id
1 'polypeptide(L)'
;MFIVYYSNQLEKQKEILSSLFKSLPPEDPFQQDIILVQSPNMVQWLQIELAKETGISANLKFPMPASFIWQLYAQNLPATALENPFDKDSMMWRLMRLIPIFLEKENFSPLRNYLSSSPHSEQYKLYQLSSKIADLFDQYLVYRPEWIFAWEKGEDEQITAQIQKTAT
;
A
#
# COMPACT_ATOMS: atom_id res chain seq x y z
N MET A 1 8.10 23.31 -1.05
CA MET A 1 6.92 23.96 -0.43
C MET A 1 5.74 23.02 -0.58
N PHE A 2 4.97 22.76 0.49
CA PHE A 2 3.79 21.91 0.44
C PHE A 2 2.55 22.81 0.54
N ILE A 3 1.75 22.89 -0.52
CA ILE A 3 0.58 23.77 -0.63
C ILE A 3 -0.68 22.91 -0.57
N VAL A 4 -1.65 23.31 0.24
CA VAL A 4 -2.94 22.63 0.36
C VAL A 4 -4.06 23.53 -0.15
N TYR A 5 -4.83 23.04 -1.11
CA TYR A 5 -6.01 23.72 -1.65
C TYR A 5 -7.28 23.06 -1.10
N TYR A 6 -8.14 23.86 -0.47
CA TYR A 6 -9.42 23.38 0.07
C TYR A 6 -10.57 23.80 -0.83
N SER A 7 -11.50 22.89 -1.08
CA SER A 7 -12.74 23.15 -1.82
C SER A 7 -13.80 22.13 -1.43
N ASN A 8 -15.06 22.53 -1.50
CA ASN A 8 -16.23 21.67 -1.34
C ASN A 8 -16.76 21.10 -2.67
N GLN A 9 -16.17 21.50 -3.80
CA GLN A 9 -16.50 21.04 -5.15
C GLN A 9 -15.23 20.54 -5.83
N LEU A 10 -15.31 19.35 -6.40
CA LEU A 10 -14.19 18.72 -7.08
C LEU A 10 -13.83 19.46 -8.36
N GLU A 11 -14.83 20.02 -9.04
CA GLU A 11 -14.71 20.83 -10.25
C GLU A 11 -13.77 22.02 -10.02
N LYS A 12 -13.91 22.73 -8.89
CA LYS A 12 -13.00 23.83 -8.52
C LYS A 12 -11.58 23.36 -8.27
N GLN A 13 -11.37 22.19 -7.67
CA GLN A 13 -10.02 21.64 -7.48
C GLN A 13 -9.38 21.30 -8.82
N LYS A 14 -10.17 20.80 -9.76
CA LYS A 14 -9.75 20.55 -11.15
C LYS A 14 -9.42 21.84 -11.90
N GLU A 15 -10.20 22.91 -11.74
CA GLU A 15 -9.90 24.23 -12.32
C GLU A 15 -8.58 24.79 -11.79
N ILE A 16 -8.32 24.64 -10.48
CA ILE A 16 -7.03 25.00 -9.87
C ILE A 16 -5.90 24.18 -10.49
N LEU A 17 -6.06 22.86 -10.60
CA LEU A 17 -5.05 21.98 -11.22
C LEU A 17 -4.75 22.38 -12.67
N SER A 18 -5.78 22.63 -13.48
CA SER A 18 -5.64 23.09 -14.87
C SER A 18 -4.91 24.44 -14.96
N SER A 19 -5.22 25.36 -14.04
CA SER A 19 -4.54 26.66 -13.95
C SER A 19 -3.07 26.52 -13.55
N LEU A 20 -2.74 25.56 -12.68
CA LEU A 20 -1.36 25.26 -12.31
C LEU A 20 -0.56 24.73 -13.49
N PHE A 21 -1.11 23.78 -14.28
CA PHE A 21 -0.42 23.29 -15.48
C PHE A 21 -0.16 24.39 -16.52
N LYS A 22 -1.06 25.36 -16.65
CA LYS A 22 -0.87 26.50 -17.57
C LYS A 22 0.17 27.50 -17.09
N SER A 23 0.26 27.72 -15.77
CA SER A 23 1.15 28.72 -15.18
C SER A 23 2.56 28.18 -14.88
N LEU A 24 2.70 26.86 -14.75
CA LEU A 24 3.95 26.17 -14.43
C LEU A 24 4.20 25.07 -15.46
N PRO A 25 4.55 25.42 -16.72
CA PRO A 25 4.92 24.41 -17.71
C PRO A 25 6.20 23.67 -17.26
N PRO A 26 6.32 22.37 -17.51
CA PRO A 26 7.53 21.61 -17.20
C PRO A 26 8.70 22.10 -18.06
N GLU A 27 9.93 22.01 -17.52
CA GLU A 27 11.15 22.38 -18.25
C GLU A 27 11.45 21.38 -19.38
N ASP A 28 11.19 20.10 -19.16
CA ASP A 28 11.32 19.03 -20.16
C ASP A 28 9.94 18.66 -20.75
N PRO A 29 9.74 18.79 -22.09
CA PRO A 29 8.47 18.45 -22.73
C PRO A 29 8.09 16.96 -22.65
N PHE A 30 9.04 16.06 -22.36
CA PHE A 30 8.75 14.63 -22.18
C PHE A 30 8.53 14.23 -20.72
N GLN A 31 8.77 15.13 -19.78
CA GLN A 31 8.51 14.88 -18.37
C GLN A 31 7.02 14.62 -18.14
N GLN A 32 6.73 13.53 -17.44
CA GLN A 32 5.37 13.16 -17.07
C GLN A 32 4.89 13.98 -15.88
N ASP A 33 3.69 14.54 -15.97
CA ASP A 33 3.01 15.12 -14.82
C ASP A 33 2.41 14.02 -13.95
N ILE A 34 2.62 14.11 -12.65
CA ILE A 34 2.19 13.10 -11.68
C ILE A 34 1.00 13.64 -10.88
N ILE A 35 -0.12 12.92 -10.92
CA ILE A 35 -1.32 13.23 -10.15
C ILE A 35 -1.65 12.03 -9.27
N LEU A 36 -1.52 12.17 -7.95
CA LEU A 36 -1.87 11.09 -7.02
C LEU A 36 -3.38 10.96 -6.92
N VAL A 37 -3.89 9.74 -7.12
CA VAL A 37 -5.32 9.43 -7.01
C VAL A 37 -5.52 8.13 -6.23
N GLN A 38 -6.67 7.99 -5.60
CA GLN A 38 -6.99 6.80 -4.79
C GLN A 38 -7.89 5.79 -5.51
N SER A 39 -8.44 6.12 -6.68
CA SER A 39 -9.31 5.20 -7.41
C SER A 39 -9.15 5.31 -8.93
N PRO A 40 -9.35 4.21 -9.67
CA PRO A 40 -9.35 4.23 -11.14
C PRO A 40 -10.42 5.16 -11.73
N ASN A 41 -11.57 5.29 -11.07
CA ASN A 41 -12.66 6.16 -11.52
C ASN A 41 -12.22 7.63 -11.56
N MET A 42 -11.41 8.05 -10.58
CA MET A 42 -10.85 9.40 -10.55
C MET A 42 -9.86 9.65 -11.68
N VAL A 43 -9.09 8.64 -12.10
CA VAL A 43 -8.19 8.74 -13.27
C VAL A 43 -9.00 9.10 -14.51
N GLN A 44 -10.02 8.30 -14.82
CA GLN A 44 -10.83 8.48 -16.02
C GLN A 44 -11.55 9.82 -16.01
N TRP A 45 -12.15 10.19 -14.88
CA TRP A 45 -12.82 11.47 -14.72
C TRP A 45 -11.85 12.63 -14.95
N LEU A 46 -10.69 12.65 -14.29
CA LEU A 46 -9.68 13.71 -14.45
C LEU A 46 -9.18 13.82 -15.89
N GLN A 47 -8.89 12.70 -16.55
CA GLN A 47 -8.40 12.72 -17.94
C GLN A 47 -9.43 13.34 -18.90
N ILE A 48 -10.70 12.94 -18.78
CA ILE A 48 -11.78 13.50 -19.61
C ILE A 48 -11.95 14.99 -19.32
N GLU A 49 -11.97 15.35 -18.04
CA GLU A 49 -12.24 16.71 -17.59
C GLU A 49 -11.10 17.69 -17.90
N LEU A 50 -9.84 17.25 -17.84
CA LEU A 50 -8.68 18.02 -18.29
C LEU A 50 -8.66 18.17 -19.81
N ALA A 51 -8.98 17.09 -20.56
CA ALA A 51 -9.03 17.13 -22.02
C ALA A 51 -10.12 18.10 -22.53
N LYS A 52 -11.25 18.22 -21.84
CA LYS A 52 -12.30 19.21 -22.19
C LYS A 52 -11.81 20.66 -22.14
N GLU A 53 -10.89 20.99 -21.25
CA GLU A 53 -10.37 22.36 -21.10
C GLU A 53 -9.15 22.67 -21.97
N THR A 54 -8.30 21.66 -22.21
CA THR A 54 -7.01 21.83 -22.88
C THR A 54 -7.00 21.28 -24.31
N GLY A 55 -8.06 20.56 -24.70
CA GLY A 55 -8.18 19.84 -25.97
C GLY A 55 -7.58 18.43 -25.94
N ILE A 56 -6.64 18.14 -25.02
CA ILE A 56 -5.97 16.84 -24.91
C ILE A 56 -5.48 16.59 -23.48
N SER A 57 -5.63 15.36 -22.99
CA SER A 57 -5.00 14.90 -21.74
C SER A 57 -4.04 13.76 -22.08
N ALA A 58 -2.73 14.02 -22.06
CA ALA A 58 -1.69 13.06 -22.41
C ALA A 58 -0.48 13.20 -21.48
N ASN A 59 0.38 12.17 -21.46
CA ASN A 59 1.61 12.11 -20.66
C ASN A 59 1.43 12.30 -19.14
N LEU A 60 0.25 11.96 -18.61
CA LEU A 60 -0.06 12.00 -17.18
C LEU A 60 0.16 10.63 -16.53
N LYS A 61 0.76 10.60 -15.33
CA LYS A 61 0.90 9.41 -14.50
C LYS A 61 0.02 9.52 -13.26
N PHE A 62 -0.72 8.46 -12.96
CA PHE A 62 -1.65 8.40 -11.85
C PHE A 62 -1.30 7.30 -10.83
N PRO A 63 -0.18 7.42 -10.10
CA PRO A 63 0.19 6.42 -9.11
C PRO A 63 -0.68 6.54 -7.85
N MET A 64 -0.94 5.40 -7.21
CA MET A 64 -1.51 5.38 -5.87
C MET A 64 -0.52 6.01 -4.88
N PRO A 65 -1.00 6.65 -3.79
CA PRO A 65 -0.13 7.30 -2.81
C PRO A 65 0.98 6.38 -2.28
N ALA A 66 0.65 5.15 -1.86
CA ALA A 66 1.63 4.21 -1.32
C ALA A 66 2.73 3.86 -2.33
N SER A 67 2.36 3.55 -3.58
CA SER A 67 3.31 3.26 -4.66
C SER A 67 4.19 4.46 -5.01
N PHE A 68 3.64 5.68 -4.94
CA PHE A 68 4.40 6.90 -5.18
C PHE A 68 5.44 7.15 -4.07
N ILE A 69 5.07 6.96 -2.80
CA ILE A 69 6.02 7.08 -1.68
C ILE A 69 7.15 6.06 -1.83
N TRP A 70 6.85 4.81 -2.21
CA TRP A 70 7.89 3.82 -2.48
C TRP A 70 8.82 4.23 -3.63
N GLN A 71 8.25 4.76 -4.73
CA GLN A 71 9.03 5.29 -5.84
C GLN A 71 10.00 6.38 -5.37
N LEU A 72 9.56 7.29 -4.49
CA LEU A 72 10.42 8.31 -3.91
C LEU A 72 11.54 7.69 -3.06
N TYR A 73 11.27 6.67 -2.24
CA TYR A 73 12.33 5.96 -1.50
C TYR A 73 13.34 5.31 -2.43
N ALA A 74 12.89 4.63 -3.48
CA ALA A 74 13.76 3.99 -4.46
C ALA A 74 14.68 4.99 -5.19
N GLN A 75 14.20 6.21 -5.42
CA GLN A 75 14.96 7.25 -6.12
C GLN A 75 15.93 8.02 -5.22
N ASN A 76 15.65 8.12 -3.91
CA ASN A 76 16.39 9.00 -3.01
C ASN A 76 17.25 8.27 -1.97
N LEU A 77 17.01 6.98 -1.72
CA LEU A 77 17.78 6.18 -0.77
C LEU A 77 18.71 5.20 -1.49
N PRO A 78 19.97 5.05 -1.02
CA PRO A 78 20.90 4.10 -1.61
C PRO A 78 20.43 2.66 -1.37
N ALA A 79 20.58 1.80 -2.38
CA ALA A 79 20.34 0.35 -2.30
C ALA A 79 18.89 -0.10 -2.02
N THR A 80 17.89 0.74 -2.28
CA THR A 80 16.48 0.32 -2.25
C THR A 80 16.10 -0.40 -3.55
N ALA A 81 15.45 -1.57 -3.45
CA ALA A 81 14.91 -2.26 -4.61
C ALA A 81 13.79 -1.44 -5.28
N LEU A 82 13.69 -1.53 -6.61
CA LEU A 82 12.65 -0.85 -7.40
C LEU A 82 11.24 -1.28 -6.98
N GLU A 83 11.08 -2.54 -6.61
CA GLU A 83 9.84 -3.11 -6.10
C GLU A 83 9.92 -3.32 -4.59
N ASN A 84 8.80 -3.09 -3.89
CA ASN A 84 8.71 -3.33 -2.46
C ASN A 84 8.75 -4.83 -2.19
N PRO A 85 9.78 -5.38 -1.54
CA PRO A 85 9.87 -6.81 -1.26
C PRO A 85 8.84 -7.29 -0.22
N PHE A 86 8.17 -6.35 0.45
CA PHE A 86 7.10 -6.58 1.42
C PHE A 86 5.76 -6.08 0.90
N ASP A 87 5.56 -6.00 -0.42
CA ASP A 87 4.22 -5.88 -0.96
C ASP A 87 3.36 -7.09 -0.54
N LYS A 88 2.06 -6.86 -0.46
CA LYS A 88 1.09 -7.84 0.05
C LYS A 88 1.20 -9.19 -0.67
N ASP A 89 1.32 -9.19 -2.00
CA ASP A 89 1.31 -10.41 -2.80
C ASP A 89 2.59 -11.22 -2.57
N SER A 90 3.77 -10.59 -2.60
CA SER A 90 5.02 -11.30 -2.26
C SER A 90 5.02 -11.80 -0.83
N MET A 91 4.49 -11.02 0.11
CA MET A 91 4.43 -11.42 1.52
C MET A 91 3.52 -12.63 1.72
N MET A 92 2.35 -12.67 1.07
CA MET A 92 1.46 -13.82 1.07
C MET A 92 2.19 -15.09 0.61
N TRP A 93 2.91 -15.04 -0.51
CA TRP A 93 3.66 -16.20 -1.00
C TRP A 93 4.80 -16.63 -0.08
N ARG A 94 5.47 -15.68 0.58
CA ARG A 94 6.47 -15.98 1.62
C ARG A 94 5.83 -16.67 2.82
N LEU A 95 4.69 -16.15 3.29
CA LEU A 95 3.93 -16.71 4.42
C LEU A 95 3.43 -18.13 4.12
N MET A 96 2.97 -18.40 2.90
CA MET A 96 2.57 -19.76 2.50
C MET A 96 3.72 -20.77 2.63
N ARG A 97 4.98 -20.35 2.44
CA ARG A 97 6.15 -21.21 2.65
C ARG A 97 6.59 -21.28 4.12
N LEU A 98 6.42 -20.20 4.88
CA LEU A 98 6.89 -20.11 6.26
C LEU A 98 5.94 -20.76 7.27
N ILE A 99 4.62 -20.52 7.15
CA ILE A 99 3.63 -21.00 8.11
C ILE A 99 3.75 -22.51 8.37
N PRO A 100 3.87 -23.40 7.36
CA PRO A 100 4.01 -24.85 7.58
C PRO A 100 5.19 -25.23 8.48
N ILE A 101 6.29 -24.48 8.42
CA ILE A 101 7.51 -24.73 9.22
C ILE A 101 7.26 -24.50 10.71
N PHE A 102 6.35 -23.58 11.06
CA PHE A 102 6.06 -23.22 12.45
C PHE A 102 4.88 -23.98 13.05
N LEU A 103 4.12 -24.75 12.26
CA LEU A 103 2.93 -25.46 12.74
C LEU A 103 3.25 -26.44 13.88
N GLU A 104 4.46 -26.99 13.92
CA GLU A 104 4.89 -27.93 14.96
C GLU A 104 5.08 -27.29 16.35
N LYS A 105 5.15 -25.97 16.44
CA LYS A 105 5.23 -25.27 17.74
C LYS A 105 3.89 -25.28 18.48
N GLU A 106 3.91 -25.39 19.80
CA GLU A 106 2.70 -25.44 20.64
C GLU A 106 1.81 -24.19 20.47
N ASN A 107 2.43 -23.00 20.37
CA ASN A 107 1.73 -21.73 20.18
C ASN A 107 0.93 -21.67 18.85
N PHE A 108 1.25 -22.53 17.88
CA PHE A 108 0.57 -22.60 16.59
C PHE A 108 -0.49 -23.71 16.53
N SER A 109 -0.79 -24.37 17.66
CA SER A 109 -1.79 -25.43 17.73
C SER A 109 -3.18 -25.05 17.17
N PRO A 110 -3.72 -23.82 17.37
CA PRO A 110 -5.00 -23.45 16.75
C PRO A 110 -4.92 -23.39 15.22
N LEU A 111 -3.80 -22.90 14.68
CA LEU A 111 -3.57 -22.83 13.23
C LEU A 111 -3.37 -24.23 12.65
N ARG A 112 -2.64 -25.11 13.35
CA ARG A 112 -2.47 -26.52 12.96
C ARG A 112 -3.83 -27.20 12.81
N ASN A 113 -4.69 -27.06 13.81
CA ASN A 113 -6.04 -27.66 13.80
C ASN A 113 -6.95 -27.06 12.72
N TYR A 114 -6.81 -25.76 12.43
CA TYR A 114 -7.56 -25.10 11.37
C TYR A 114 -7.19 -25.63 9.97
N LEU A 115 -5.89 -25.87 9.75
CA LEU A 115 -5.35 -26.34 8.47
C LEU A 115 -5.52 -27.85 8.26
N SER A 116 -5.57 -28.67 9.32
CA SER A 116 -5.64 -30.14 9.25
C SER A 116 -6.97 -30.72 8.73
N SER A 117 -7.89 -29.91 8.21
CA SER A 117 -9.07 -30.39 7.47
C SER A 117 -8.69 -31.00 6.12
N SER A 118 -9.60 -31.78 5.50
CA SER A 118 -9.43 -32.50 4.22
C SER A 118 -8.33 -31.96 3.28
N PRO A 119 -7.45 -32.80 2.71
CA PRO A 119 -6.25 -32.37 1.98
C PRO A 119 -6.48 -31.34 0.85
N HIS A 120 -7.63 -31.42 0.17
CA HIS A 120 -8.01 -30.46 -0.89
C HIS A 120 -8.32 -29.06 -0.35
N SER A 121 -8.70 -28.95 0.93
CA SER A 121 -9.01 -27.68 1.60
C SER A 121 -7.80 -27.05 2.28
N GLU A 122 -6.75 -27.81 2.56
CA GLU A 122 -5.58 -27.35 3.31
C GLU A 122 -4.83 -26.23 2.56
N GLN A 123 -4.48 -26.45 1.29
CA GLN A 123 -3.79 -25.44 0.49
C GLN A 123 -4.63 -24.18 0.29
N TYR A 124 -5.94 -24.33 0.10
CA TYR A 124 -6.86 -23.21 -0.05
C TYR A 124 -6.96 -22.39 1.24
N LYS A 125 -7.08 -23.04 2.40
CA LYS A 125 -7.08 -22.39 3.71
C LYS A 125 -5.74 -21.72 4.02
N LEU A 126 -4.63 -22.37 3.68
CA LEU A 126 -3.29 -21.80 3.85
C LEU A 126 -3.11 -20.53 3.01
N TYR A 127 -3.59 -20.54 1.76
CA TYR A 127 -3.61 -19.36 0.89
C TYR A 127 -4.44 -18.23 1.51
N GLN A 128 -5.69 -18.51 1.93
CA GLN A 128 -6.56 -17.51 2.56
C GLN A 128 -5.95 -16.93 3.84
N LEU A 129 -5.41 -17.79 4.71
CA LEU A 129 -4.75 -17.39 5.95
C LEU A 129 -3.53 -16.52 5.66
N SER A 130 -2.67 -16.94 4.74
CA SER A 130 -1.47 -16.19 4.35
C SER A 130 -1.83 -14.81 3.78
N SER A 131 -2.89 -14.74 2.98
CA SER A 131 -3.41 -13.49 2.43
C SER A 131 -3.91 -12.55 3.53
N LYS A 132 -4.65 -13.08 4.51
CA LYS A 132 -5.14 -12.30 5.65
C LYS A 132 -4.04 -11.81 6.58
N ILE A 133 -3.00 -12.62 6.80
CA ILE A 133 -1.84 -12.21 7.60
C ILE A 133 -1.03 -11.16 6.84
N ALA A 134 -0.83 -11.32 5.52
CA ALA A 134 -0.19 -10.30 4.69
C ALA A 134 -0.94 -8.97 4.71
N ASP A 135 -2.28 -9.01 4.66
CA ASP A 135 -3.15 -7.83 4.80
C ASP A 135 -2.95 -7.11 6.15
N LEU A 136 -2.79 -7.86 7.24
CA LEU A 136 -2.54 -7.28 8.56
C LEU A 136 -1.15 -6.65 8.65
N PHE A 137 -0.12 -7.31 8.12
CA PHE A 137 1.22 -6.76 8.10
C PHE A 137 1.33 -5.50 7.24
N ASP A 138 0.67 -5.45 6.07
CA ASP A 138 0.58 -4.24 5.24
C ASP A 138 -0.02 -3.07 6.03
N GLN A 139 -1.09 -3.32 6.79
CA GLN A 139 -1.68 -2.32 7.68
C GLN A 139 -0.75 -1.92 8.83
N TYR A 140 -0.06 -2.87 9.46
CA TYR A 140 0.86 -2.57 10.55
C TYR A 140 2.04 -1.72 10.10
N LEU A 141 2.58 -1.94 8.89
CA LEU A 141 3.64 -1.10 8.34
C LEU A 141 3.24 0.38 8.21
N VAL A 142 1.95 0.67 8.06
CA VAL A 142 1.43 2.04 7.93
C VAL A 142 0.96 2.62 9.27
N TYR A 143 0.17 1.85 10.03
CA TYR A 143 -0.55 2.37 11.20
C TYR A 143 0.08 2.04 12.55
N ARG A 144 0.92 0.99 12.62
CA ARG A 144 1.60 0.51 13.83
C ARG A 144 3.03 0.04 13.52
N PRO A 145 3.86 0.84 12.83
CA PRO A 145 5.20 0.40 12.43
C PRO A 145 6.07 0.01 13.63
N GLU A 146 5.83 0.60 14.80
CA GLU A 146 6.48 0.26 16.06
C GLU A 146 6.29 -1.20 16.48
N TRP A 147 5.18 -1.84 16.12
CA TRP A 147 4.98 -3.28 16.39
C TRP A 147 5.94 -4.14 15.58
N ILE A 148 6.15 -3.79 14.32
CA ILE A 148 7.07 -4.52 13.44
C ILE A 148 8.51 -4.42 13.98
N PHE A 149 8.92 -3.22 14.40
CA PHE A 149 10.25 -3.02 14.98
C PHE A 149 10.44 -3.73 16.31
N ALA A 150 9.40 -3.80 17.16
CA ALA A 150 9.45 -4.53 18.42
C ALA A 150 9.53 -6.06 18.19
N TRP A 151 8.74 -6.61 17.26
CA TRP A 151 8.84 -8.02 16.87
C TRP A 151 10.22 -8.38 16.30
N GLU A 152 10.82 -7.52 15.49
CA GLU A 152 12.17 -7.75 14.94
C GLU A 152 13.24 -7.84 16.05
N LYS A 153 13.05 -7.12 17.16
CA LYS A 153 13.92 -7.14 18.35
C LYS A 153 13.58 -8.24 19.35
N GLY A 154 12.49 -8.98 19.15
CA GLY A 154 11.98 -9.97 20.10
C GLY A 154 11.30 -9.37 21.34
N GLU A 155 10.81 -8.13 21.26
CA GLU A 155 10.16 -7.41 22.35
C GLU A 155 8.64 -7.69 22.42
N ASP A 156 8.25 -8.97 22.38
CA ASP A 156 6.85 -9.43 22.24
C ASP A 156 5.90 -8.97 23.37
N GLU A 157 6.45 -8.75 24.57
CA GLU A 157 5.67 -8.33 25.74
C GLU A 157 5.03 -6.95 25.56
N GLN A 158 5.73 -6.04 24.88
CA GLN A 158 5.24 -4.68 24.65
C GLN A 158 3.98 -4.67 23.78
N ILE A 159 3.95 -5.54 22.77
CA ILE A 159 2.84 -5.66 21.82
C ILE A 159 1.67 -6.38 22.48
N THR A 160 1.94 -7.47 23.19
CA THR A 160 0.91 -8.23 23.91
C THR A 160 0.18 -7.36 24.92
N ALA A 161 0.91 -6.51 25.66
CA ALA A 161 0.33 -5.56 26.61
C ALA A 161 -0.59 -4.52 25.92
N GLN A 162 -0.25 -4.06 24.72
CA GLN A 162 -1.09 -3.12 23.96
C GLN A 162 -2.36 -3.79 23.40
N ILE A 163 -2.25 -5.02 22.89
CA ILE A 163 -3.40 -5.78 22.40
C ILE A 163 -4.42 -5.99 23.52
N GLN A 164 -3.95 -6.38 24.72
CA GLN A 164 -4.83 -6.61 25.87
C GLN A 164 -5.53 -5.33 26.35
N LYS A 165 -4.83 -4.19 26.37
CA LYS A 165 -5.43 -2.89 26.74
C LYS A 165 -6.52 -2.42 25.78
N THR A 166 -6.44 -2.80 24.51
CA THR A 166 -7.40 -2.39 23.48
C THR A 166 -8.65 -3.27 23.44
N ALA A 167 -8.60 -4.45 24.09
CA ALA A 167 -9.70 -5.40 24.20
C ALA A 167 -10.60 -5.19 25.43
N THR A 168 -10.34 -4.13 26.22
CA THR A 168 -11.14 -3.73 27.39
C THR A 168 -11.87 -2.42 27.10
#